data_AF-A0A560KAP7-F1
#
_entry.id   AF-A0A560KAP7-F1
#
_cell.length_a   1.000
_cell.length_b   1.000
_cell.length_c   1.000
_cell.angle_alpha   90.00
_cell.angle_beta   90.00
_cell.angle_gamma   90.00
#
_symmetry.space_group_name_H-M   'P 1'
#
loop_
_entity.id
_entity.type
_entity.pdbx_description
1 polymer ?
#
loop_
_entity_poly.entity_id
_entity_poly.type
_entity_poly.pdbx_seq_one_letter_code
_entity_poly.pdbx_strand_id
1 'polypeptide(L)'
;MILVFVHGWSVTSTATYGGLPDALAVQAALTAPGLNLTVVQIHLGSYVSFQDAVTMADVVRAFDRALRDALLPPGAPAGTPLPDFSCVTHSTGGPVVREWVSRLYDGGTGGGAGLRRPPLRHLVMLAPANHGSPLATLGKERVGRIKAFFNGVEPGERILDWLALGSTDQWRLNGRWLDYDPLAVDLYPFVLTGQTIDAHFYDFLNSYLAEEGSDGVVRVAGANLNCLFLRLNEMATAVTNPHPHFNGQPAAVLSPDGGPRTPQPPLAFGVIPDASHSGDRLGIMGSVTPQNAAAKPVVAEILHCLQVDSPAAYGARVAALAALTDATQQAVALARPDEGQRHSQLVFRIRDDQGDAVDDFDLYLLGGPDYTPDDLPKGFFVDRQRNSVSPNCLVYYLDYDVMAQLPGAHFGLRVQARPATGDGFVGYAPVEFRTDGAGLAVALKPNQTTYVDVVLRRHVDRAVFRLGPVTPAPLDFKDRKPSGTDVDTP
;
A
#
# COMPACT_ATOMS: atom_id res chain seq x y z
N MET A 1 -12.50 -6.43 28.02
CA MET A 1 -12.27 -6.17 26.58
C MET A 1 -12.17 -7.51 25.86
N ILE A 2 -12.95 -7.69 24.79
CA ILE A 2 -12.79 -8.84 23.88
C ILE A 2 -11.64 -8.54 22.93
N LEU A 3 -10.62 -9.40 22.89
CA LEU A 3 -9.48 -9.26 21.98
C LEU A 3 -9.49 -10.39 20.96
N VAL A 4 -9.63 -10.01 19.69
CA VAL A 4 -9.65 -10.88 18.53
C VAL A 4 -8.28 -10.92 17.88
N PHE A 5 -7.78 -12.11 17.55
CA PHE A 5 -6.59 -12.28 16.72
C PHE A 5 -6.98 -12.64 15.27
N VAL A 6 -6.32 -12.03 14.27
CA VAL A 6 -6.52 -12.33 12.84
C VAL A 6 -5.16 -12.43 12.14
N HIS A 7 -4.74 -13.63 11.77
CA HIS A 7 -3.43 -13.83 11.14
C HIS A 7 -3.44 -13.51 9.62
N GLY A 8 -2.26 -13.62 9.00
CA GLY A 8 -2.03 -13.42 7.57
C GLY A 8 -2.46 -14.57 6.66
N TRP A 9 -2.33 -14.38 5.36
CA TRP A 9 -2.72 -15.39 4.37
C TRP A 9 -1.96 -16.72 4.50
N SER A 10 -2.62 -17.83 4.12
CA SER A 10 -2.04 -19.19 3.98
C SER A 10 -1.47 -19.84 5.25
N VAL A 11 -1.94 -19.46 6.43
CA VAL A 11 -1.55 -20.15 7.68
C VAL A 11 -2.44 -21.37 7.91
N THR A 12 -1.83 -22.50 8.27
CA THR A 12 -2.49 -23.78 8.49
C THR A 12 -2.61 -24.17 9.98
N SER A 13 -2.04 -23.38 10.88
CA SER A 13 -1.97 -23.67 12.32
C SER A 13 -1.96 -22.39 13.17
N THR A 14 -2.64 -22.42 14.32
CA THR A 14 -2.57 -21.34 15.32
C THR A 14 -1.20 -21.22 15.98
N ALA A 15 -0.30 -22.17 15.78
CA ALA A 15 1.09 -22.05 16.22
C ALA A 15 1.80 -20.82 15.63
N THR A 16 1.29 -20.24 14.54
CA THR A 16 1.83 -18.99 13.95
C THR A 16 1.87 -17.81 14.94
N TYR A 17 0.97 -17.80 15.92
CA TYR A 17 0.89 -16.73 16.91
C TYR A 17 2.00 -16.84 17.98
N GLY A 18 2.79 -17.92 17.99
CA GLY A 18 3.75 -18.19 19.05
C GLY A 18 3.08 -18.16 20.43
N GLY A 19 3.77 -17.63 21.43
CA GLY A 19 3.22 -17.37 22.76
C GLY A 19 2.54 -16.01 22.91
N LEU A 20 2.36 -15.24 21.83
CA LEU A 20 1.88 -13.86 21.91
C LEU A 20 0.50 -13.70 22.58
N PRO A 21 -0.55 -14.50 22.26
CA PRO A 21 -1.87 -14.31 22.86
C PRO A 21 -1.85 -14.49 24.39
N ASP A 22 -1.19 -15.54 24.86
CA ASP A 22 -1.04 -15.82 26.31
C ASP A 22 -0.16 -14.77 26.98
N ALA A 23 0.93 -14.35 26.32
CA ALA A 23 1.79 -13.28 26.79
C ALA A 23 1.03 -11.98 26.99
N LEU A 24 0.14 -11.58 26.06
CA LEU A 24 -0.68 -10.39 26.23
C LEU A 24 -1.64 -10.51 27.42
N ALA A 25 -2.32 -11.65 27.58
CA ALA A 25 -3.23 -11.86 28.70
C ALA A 25 -2.51 -11.77 30.05
N VAL A 26 -1.35 -12.41 30.16
CA VAL A 26 -0.51 -12.39 31.37
C VAL A 26 0.04 -10.99 31.62
N GLN A 27 0.67 -10.36 30.62
CA GLN A 27 1.29 -9.06 30.79
C GLN A 27 0.25 -7.97 31.04
N ALA A 28 -0.93 -8.01 30.41
CA ALA A 28 -2.01 -7.08 30.72
C ALA A 28 -2.42 -7.12 32.20
N ALA A 29 -2.55 -8.32 32.77
CA ALA A 29 -2.85 -8.48 34.19
C ALA A 29 -1.75 -7.93 35.12
N LEU A 30 -0.50 -7.91 34.66
CA LEU A 30 0.65 -7.45 35.44
C LEU A 30 0.93 -5.95 35.30
N THR A 31 0.80 -5.39 34.09
CA THR A 31 1.31 -4.06 33.75
C THR A 31 0.23 -3.07 33.32
N ALA A 32 -0.99 -3.54 33.07
CA ALA A 32 -2.11 -2.74 32.59
C ALA A 32 -3.35 -2.89 33.50
N PRO A 33 -3.28 -2.43 34.77
CA PRO A 33 -4.41 -2.55 35.69
C PRO A 33 -5.66 -1.87 35.11
N GLY A 34 -6.73 -2.66 34.94
CA GLY A 34 -7.98 -2.25 34.29
C GLY A 34 -8.20 -2.83 32.88
N LEU A 35 -7.16 -3.33 32.22
CA LEU A 35 -7.26 -4.00 30.92
C LEU A 35 -7.53 -5.51 31.11
N ASN A 36 -8.77 -5.86 31.43
CA ASN A 36 -9.19 -7.27 31.49
C ASN A 36 -9.39 -7.81 30.07
N LEU A 37 -8.45 -8.62 29.58
CA LEU A 37 -8.48 -9.21 28.24
C LEU A 37 -9.19 -10.57 28.25
N THR A 38 -10.23 -10.69 27.44
CA THR A 38 -10.79 -11.98 27.02
C THR A 38 -10.29 -12.24 25.62
N VAL A 39 -9.27 -13.10 25.49
CA VAL A 39 -8.70 -13.44 24.19
C VAL A 39 -9.63 -14.42 23.49
N VAL A 40 -10.21 -13.97 22.39
CA VAL A 40 -10.97 -14.79 21.45
C VAL A 40 -10.08 -15.00 20.24
N GLN A 41 -9.70 -16.25 20.00
CA GLN A 41 -9.03 -16.59 18.76
C GLN A 41 -10.09 -16.63 17.67
N ILE A 42 -10.14 -15.60 16.82
CA ILE A 42 -10.79 -15.80 15.53
C ILE A 42 -9.78 -16.60 14.72
N HIS A 43 -10.07 -17.90 14.73
CA HIS A 43 -9.31 -18.86 13.97
C HIS A 43 -9.32 -18.51 12.50
N LEU A 44 -8.36 -19.17 11.89
CA LEU A 44 -7.69 -18.71 10.75
C LEU A 44 -8.64 -18.36 9.62
N GLY A 45 -8.18 -17.47 8.75
CA GLY A 45 -8.37 -17.74 7.35
C GLY A 45 -7.82 -19.11 6.97
N SER A 46 -8.51 -20.18 7.35
CA SER A 46 -8.73 -21.34 6.49
C SER A 46 -9.79 -20.96 5.46
N TYR A 47 -9.72 -19.75 4.89
CA TYR A 47 -10.27 -19.59 3.56
C TYR A 47 -9.45 -20.51 2.67
N VAL A 48 -10.09 -21.16 1.71
CA VAL A 48 -9.36 -21.93 0.70
C VAL A 48 -8.67 -20.92 -0.19
N SER A 49 -7.56 -20.41 0.33
CA SER A 49 -6.77 -19.35 -0.25
C SER A 49 -5.83 -19.86 -1.31
N PHE A 50 -5.98 -21.15 -1.63
CA PHE A 50 -5.35 -21.98 -2.65
C PHE A 50 -6.32 -22.24 -3.81
N GLN A 51 -7.58 -21.82 -3.66
CA GLN A 51 -8.54 -21.81 -4.75
C GLN A 51 -8.53 -20.42 -5.38
N ASP A 52 -8.12 -20.37 -6.64
CA ASP A 52 -8.00 -19.15 -7.42
C ASP A 52 -9.29 -18.31 -7.45
N ALA A 53 -10.45 -18.92 -7.25
CA ALA A 53 -11.74 -18.24 -7.27
C ALA A 53 -11.97 -17.29 -6.08
N VAL A 54 -11.36 -17.54 -4.91
CA VAL A 54 -11.63 -16.82 -3.66
C VAL A 54 -11.10 -15.39 -3.73
N THR A 55 -11.97 -14.42 -3.51
CA THR A 55 -11.63 -12.99 -3.53
C THR A 55 -11.50 -12.39 -2.13
N MET A 56 -10.88 -11.22 -2.01
CA MET A 56 -10.87 -10.45 -0.75
C MET A 56 -12.29 -10.17 -0.24
N ALA A 57 -13.24 -9.92 -1.14
CA ALA A 57 -14.64 -9.69 -0.78
C ALA A 57 -15.29 -10.93 -0.13
N ASP A 58 -14.97 -12.13 -0.63
CA ASP A 58 -15.46 -13.39 -0.06
C ASP A 58 -14.86 -13.63 1.33
N VAL A 59 -13.55 -13.36 1.49
CA VAL A 59 -12.86 -13.44 2.78
C VAL A 59 -13.52 -12.50 3.80
N VAL A 60 -13.81 -11.26 3.42
CA VAL A 60 -14.48 -10.29 4.31
C VAL A 60 -15.88 -10.73 4.73
N ARG A 61 -16.66 -11.32 3.80
CA ARG A 61 -17.99 -11.88 4.13
C ARG A 61 -17.88 -13.05 5.11
N ALA A 62 -16.92 -13.95 4.89
CA ALA A 62 -16.67 -15.06 5.78
C ALA A 62 -16.18 -14.58 7.17
N PHE A 63 -15.33 -13.55 7.20
CA PHE A 63 -14.84 -12.93 8.44
C PHE A 63 -15.98 -12.32 9.26
N ASP A 64 -16.92 -11.58 8.65
CA ASP A 64 -18.09 -11.04 9.37
C ASP A 64 -18.95 -12.16 9.98
N ARG A 65 -19.15 -13.25 9.23
CA ARG A 65 -19.88 -14.41 9.74
C ARG A 65 -19.16 -15.07 10.91
N ALA A 66 -17.85 -15.29 10.80
CA ALA A 66 -17.04 -15.89 11.84
C ALA A 66 -17.02 -15.05 13.13
N LEU A 67 -16.93 -13.73 13.01
CA LEU A 67 -17.06 -12.79 14.13
C LEU A 67 -18.40 -12.96 14.86
N ARG A 68 -19.50 -13.03 14.11
CA ARG A 68 -20.84 -13.21 14.68
C ARG A 68 -20.99 -14.54 15.38
N ASP A 69 -20.52 -15.61 14.77
CA ASP A 69 -20.60 -16.96 15.36
C ASP A 69 -19.74 -17.08 16.63
N ALA A 70 -18.61 -16.38 16.70
CA ALA A 70 -17.71 -16.42 17.85
C ALA A 70 -18.15 -15.49 19.00
N LEU A 71 -18.70 -14.32 18.69
CA LEU A 71 -18.95 -13.26 19.69
C LEU A 71 -20.42 -13.14 20.10
N LEU A 72 -21.35 -13.73 19.36
CA LEU A 72 -22.77 -13.74 19.73
C LEU A 72 -23.17 -15.07 20.38
N PRO A 73 -24.18 -15.05 21.27
CA PRO A 73 -24.75 -16.28 21.79
C PRO A 73 -25.29 -17.19 20.68
N PRO A 74 -25.18 -18.52 20.81
CA PRO A 74 -25.81 -19.46 19.88
C PRO A 74 -27.30 -19.17 19.71
N GLY A 75 -27.76 -19.08 18.46
CA GLY A 75 -29.15 -18.76 18.13
C GLY A 75 -29.52 -17.28 18.24
N ALA A 76 -28.55 -16.37 18.39
CA ALA A 76 -28.82 -14.93 18.33
C ALA A 76 -29.63 -14.55 17.07
N PRO A 77 -30.69 -13.73 17.19
CA PRO A 77 -31.50 -13.32 16.05
C PRO A 77 -30.67 -12.68 14.94
N ALA A 78 -31.12 -12.85 13.69
CA ALA A 78 -30.53 -12.15 12.56
C ALA A 78 -30.56 -10.63 12.79
N GLY A 79 -29.44 -9.95 12.51
CA GLY A 79 -29.30 -8.50 12.75
C GLY A 79 -28.87 -8.12 14.16
N THR A 80 -28.65 -9.07 15.07
CA THR A 80 -28.06 -8.79 16.39
C THR A 80 -26.71 -8.06 16.20
N PRO A 81 -26.49 -6.89 16.83
CA PRO A 81 -25.24 -6.16 16.72
C PRO A 81 -24.12 -6.93 17.44
N LEU A 82 -22.92 -6.88 16.88
CA LEU A 82 -21.73 -7.41 17.54
C LEU A 82 -21.41 -6.59 18.80
N PRO A 83 -20.91 -7.22 19.88
CA PRO A 83 -20.34 -6.48 21.00
C PRO A 83 -19.06 -5.76 20.57
N ASP A 84 -18.69 -4.70 21.29
CA ASP A 84 -17.42 -4.01 21.05
C ASP A 84 -16.23 -4.97 21.27
N PHE A 85 -15.27 -4.94 20.35
CA PHE A 85 -14.05 -5.76 20.40
C PHE A 85 -12.82 -5.01 19.88
N SER A 86 -11.64 -5.52 20.21
CA SER A 86 -10.35 -5.07 19.70
C SER A 86 -9.72 -6.16 18.85
N CYS A 87 -8.87 -5.81 17.89
CA CYS A 87 -8.24 -6.76 16.99
C CYS A 87 -6.72 -6.58 16.99
N VAL A 88 -5.98 -7.69 17.10
CA VAL A 88 -4.56 -7.78 16.75
C VAL A 88 -4.45 -8.60 15.46
N THR A 89 -3.96 -7.99 14.39
CA THR A 89 -3.83 -8.66 13.09
C THR A 89 -2.37 -8.90 12.73
N HIS A 90 -2.11 -9.82 11.80
CA HIS A 90 -0.79 -9.95 11.18
C HIS A 90 -0.87 -10.02 9.66
N SER A 91 0.11 -9.43 8.95
CA SER A 91 0.25 -9.55 7.50
C SER A 91 -1.07 -9.22 6.77
N THR A 92 -1.59 -10.08 5.90
CA THR A 92 -2.87 -9.89 5.18
C THR A 92 -4.09 -9.69 6.09
N GLY A 93 -4.02 -10.09 7.36
CA GLY A 93 -5.11 -9.88 8.32
C GLY A 93 -5.45 -8.40 8.52
N GLY A 94 -4.46 -7.51 8.44
CA GLY A 94 -4.67 -6.06 8.53
C GLY A 94 -5.57 -5.54 7.41
N PRO A 95 -5.19 -5.74 6.14
CA PRO A 95 -6.06 -5.47 5.00
C PRO A 95 -7.46 -6.09 5.05
N VAL A 96 -7.59 -7.35 5.50
CA VAL A 96 -8.91 -8.01 5.63
C VAL A 96 -9.82 -7.23 6.57
N VAL A 97 -9.32 -6.87 7.76
CA VAL A 97 -10.14 -6.11 8.74
C VAL A 97 -10.41 -4.70 8.23
N ARG A 98 -9.45 -4.05 7.56
CA ARG A 98 -9.66 -2.74 6.93
C ARG A 98 -10.73 -2.76 5.84
N GLU A 99 -10.73 -3.80 5.02
CA GLU A 99 -11.74 -4.01 3.98
C GLU A 99 -13.11 -4.33 4.60
N TRP A 100 -13.16 -5.11 5.68
CA TRP A 100 -14.39 -5.36 6.44
C TRP A 100 -15.00 -4.06 7.00
N VAL A 101 -14.17 -3.19 7.61
CA VAL A 101 -14.61 -1.85 8.03
C VAL A 101 -15.15 -1.07 6.83
N SER A 102 -14.35 -0.97 5.76
CA SER A 102 -14.72 -0.17 4.58
C SER A 102 -15.94 -0.69 3.84
N ARG A 103 -16.27 -1.99 3.89
CA ARG A 103 -17.43 -2.55 3.19
C ARG A 103 -18.70 -2.46 4.02
N LEU A 104 -18.61 -2.75 5.32
CA LEU A 104 -19.79 -2.93 6.16
C LEU A 104 -20.14 -1.70 6.99
N TYR A 105 -19.20 -0.76 7.14
CA TYR A 105 -19.34 0.42 7.99
C TYR A 105 -19.05 1.72 7.25
N ASP A 106 -18.98 1.70 5.92
CA ASP A 106 -18.99 2.93 5.12
C ASP A 106 -20.22 3.78 5.46
N GLY A 107 -19.98 5.06 5.73
CA GLY A 107 -21.02 6.06 6.01
C GLY A 107 -21.44 6.84 4.76
N GLY A 108 -20.73 6.67 3.65
CA GLY A 108 -20.92 7.47 2.44
C GLY A 108 -20.53 8.94 2.63
N THR A 109 -20.76 9.75 1.59
CA THR A 109 -20.37 11.17 1.55
C THR A 109 -21.22 12.10 2.44
N GLY A 110 -22.27 11.58 3.08
CA GLY A 110 -23.17 12.34 3.96
C GLY A 110 -22.85 12.24 5.46
N GLY A 111 -21.96 11.34 5.88
CA GLY A 111 -21.49 11.26 7.26
C GLY A 111 -20.23 12.09 7.43
N GLY A 112 -20.20 13.04 8.36
CA GLY A 112 -19.05 13.94 8.58
C GLY A 112 -17.70 13.25 8.83
N ALA A 113 -17.70 11.95 9.15
CA ALA A 113 -16.51 11.11 9.36
C ALA A 113 -16.25 10.07 8.25
N GLY A 114 -17.09 10.00 7.21
CA GLY A 114 -17.04 8.98 6.15
C GLY A 114 -17.33 7.54 6.60
N LEU A 115 -17.39 7.26 7.91
CA LEU A 115 -17.66 5.96 8.52
C LEU A 115 -18.86 6.02 9.48
N ARG A 116 -19.58 4.90 9.57
CA ARG A 116 -20.44 4.56 10.71
C ARG A 116 -19.60 3.86 11.76
N ARG A 117 -19.89 4.07 13.05
CA ARG A 117 -19.15 3.41 14.15
C ARG A 117 -19.20 1.89 14.01
N PRO A 118 -18.06 1.20 13.79
CA PRO A 118 -18.00 -0.25 13.88
C PRO A 118 -17.97 -0.70 15.36
N PRO A 119 -18.23 -1.99 15.63
CA PRO A 119 -17.96 -2.59 16.95
C PRO A 119 -16.44 -2.74 17.21
N LEU A 120 -15.59 -2.54 16.19
CA LEU A 120 -14.14 -2.56 16.32
C LEU A 120 -13.64 -1.27 16.99
N ARG A 121 -13.01 -1.40 18.17
CA ARG A 121 -12.44 -0.29 18.94
C ARG A 121 -10.97 -0.04 18.61
N HIS A 122 -10.15 -1.10 18.61
CA HIS A 122 -8.72 -1.00 18.32
C HIS A 122 -8.35 -1.95 17.20
N LEU A 123 -7.58 -1.49 16.23
CA LEU A 123 -7.02 -2.32 15.16
C LEU A 123 -5.50 -2.24 15.22
N VAL A 124 -4.86 -3.18 15.92
CA VAL A 124 -3.41 -3.26 16.04
C VAL A 124 -2.88 -4.21 14.97
N MET A 125 -2.24 -3.67 13.94
CA MET A 125 -1.74 -4.44 12.81
C MET A 125 -0.25 -4.69 12.94
N LEU A 126 0.13 -5.96 12.97
CA LEU A 126 1.52 -6.43 13.02
C LEU A 126 2.00 -6.75 11.61
N ALA A 127 3.01 -6.04 11.12
CA ALA A 127 3.59 -6.23 9.80
C ALA A 127 2.55 -6.36 8.64
N PRO A 128 1.54 -5.47 8.54
CA PRO A 128 0.46 -5.60 7.57
C PRO A 128 0.92 -5.32 6.13
N ALA A 129 0.42 -6.07 5.15
CA ALA A 129 0.66 -5.80 3.72
C ALA A 129 -0.33 -4.74 3.18
N ASN A 130 -0.34 -3.53 3.76
CA ASN A 130 -1.31 -2.47 3.45
C ASN A 130 -1.19 -1.91 2.03
N HIS A 131 0.02 -1.86 1.49
CA HIS A 131 0.34 -1.42 0.13
C HIS A 131 1.05 -2.51 -0.66
N GLY A 132 0.78 -3.77 -0.29
CA GLY A 132 1.26 -4.97 -0.96
C GLY A 132 2.62 -5.45 -0.51
N SER A 133 3.07 -6.53 -1.15
CA SER A 133 4.35 -7.17 -0.88
C SER A 133 5.01 -7.59 -2.19
N PRO A 134 6.34 -7.40 -2.33
CA PRO A 134 7.12 -7.90 -3.46
C PRO A 134 6.96 -9.42 -3.72
N LEU A 135 6.66 -10.20 -2.68
CA LEU A 135 6.52 -11.66 -2.80
C LEU A 135 5.30 -12.10 -3.59
N ALA A 136 4.26 -11.29 -3.65
CA ALA A 136 3.03 -11.64 -4.34
C ALA A 136 3.19 -11.64 -5.87
N THR A 137 4.23 -10.97 -6.39
CA THR A 137 4.52 -10.86 -7.83
C THR A 137 5.46 -11.96 -8.34
N LEU A 138 5.89 -12.92 -7.49
CA LEU A 138 6.78 -14.00 -7.92
C LEU A 138 6.04 -14.93 -8.91
N GLY A 139 6.46 -14.93 -10.18
CA GLY A 139 5.80 -15.68 -11.26
C GLY A 139 5.84 -17.22 -11.12
N LYS A 140 5.16 -17.90 -12.05
CA LYS A 140 4.95 -19.36 -12.09
C LYS A 140 6.24 -20.20 -11.92
N GLU A 141 7.37 -19.68 -12.39
CA GLU A 141 8.69 -20.33 -12.29
C GLU A 141 9.26 -20.39 -10.85
N ARG A 142 8.69 -19.60 -9.93
CA ARG A 142 9.06 -19.56 -8.50
C ARG A 142 7.97 -20.11 -7.59
N VAL A 143 6.94 -20.78 -8.13
CA VAL A 143 5.84 -21.41 -7.37
C VAL A 143 6.34 -22.34 -6.27
N GLY A 144 7.43 -23.09 -6.49
CA GLY A 144 8.04 -23.92 -5.46
C GLY A 144 8.53 -23.13 -4.23
N ARG A 145 8.90 -21.87 -4.39
CA ARG A 145 9.39 -20.97 -3.33
C ARG A 145 8.25 -20.35 -2.55
N ILE A 146 7.21 -19.96 -3.27
CA ILE A 146 5.96 -19.49 -2.65
C ILE A 146 5.35 -20.64 -1.84
N LYS A 147 5.30 -21.85 -2.42
CA LYS A 147 4.91 -23.08 -1.70
C LYS A 147 5.78 -23.30 -0.46
N ALA A 148 7.11 -23.21 -0.56
CA ALA A 148 8.00 -23.39 0.59
C ALA A 148 7.75 -22.36 1.71
N PHE A 149 7.56 -21.09 1.37
CA PHE A 149 7.20 -20.04 2.33
C PHE A 149 5.85 -20.30 3.00
N PHE A 150 4.91 -20.94 2.30
CA PHE A 150 3.59 -21.34 2.83
C PHE A 150 3.52 -22.80 3.27
N ASN A 151 4.59 -23.36 3.82
CA ASN A 151 4.62 -24.72 4.36
C ASN A 151 4.09 -25.80 3.40
N GLY A 152 4.40 -25.64 2.11
CA GLY A 152 4.08 -26.58 1.04
C GLY A 152 2.74 -26.35 0.33
N VAL A 153 1.98 -25.29 0.65
CA VAL A 153 0.64 -25.11 0.08
C VAL A 153 0.61 -24.10 -1.07
N GLU A 154 -0.21 -24.39 -2.10
CA GLU A 154 -0.25 -23.63 -3.35
C GLU A 154 -1.16 -22.41 -3.27
N PRO A 155 -0.64 -21.18 -3.34
CA PRO A 155 -1.42 -19.96 -3.40
C PRO A 155 -2.60 -19.92 -4.37
N GLY A 156 -3.66 -19.23 -3.97
CA GLY A 156 -4.79 -18.85 -4.79
C GLY A 156 -4.54 -17.49 -5.43
N GLU A 157 -4.69 -17.45 -6.74
CA GLU A 157 -4.28 -16.36 -7.62
C GLU A 157 -4.88 -15.00 -7.22
N ARG A 158 -6.20 -14.91 -6.98
CA ARG A 158 -6.87 -13.62 -6.75
C ARG A 158 -6.48 -12.90 -5.46
N ILE A 159 -6.08 -13.62 -4.41
CA ILE A 159 -5.57 -12.99 -3.18
C ILE A 159 -4.12 -12.54 -3.39
N LEU A 160 -3.33 -13.30 -4.14
CA LEU A 160 -2.01 -12.84 -4.56
C LEU A 160 -2.09 -11.59 -5.43
N ASP A 161 -2.99 -11.56 -6.41
CA ASP A 161 -3.22 -10.39 -7.25
C ASP A 161 -3.64 -9.16 -6.42
N TRP A 162 -4.44 -9.38 -5.37
CA TRP A 162 -4.78 -8.34 -4.41
C TRP A 162 -3.53 -7.85 -3.65
N LEU A 163 -2.66 -8.76 -3.20
CA LEU A 163 -1.44 -8.47 -2.44
C LEU A 163 -0.29 -7.93 -3.30
N ALA A 164 -0.33 -8.13 -4.61
CA ALA A 164 0.68 -7.66 -5.55
C ALA A 164 0.81 -6.14 -5.48
N LEU A 165 2.06 -5.67 -5.53
CA LEU A 165 2.34 -4.24 -5.52
C LEU A 165 1.63 -3.55 -6.69
N GLY A 166 1.01 -2.41 -6.41
CA GLY A 166 0.26 -1.63 -7.42
C GLY A 166 -1.09 -2.25 -7.81
N SER A 167 -1.64 -3.18 -7.03
CA SER A 167 -2.96 -3.73 -7.33
C SER A 167 -4.06 -2.66 -7.26
N THR A 168 -5.03 -2.77 -8.17
CA THR A 168 -6.17 -1.84 -8.23
C THR A 168 -7.00 -1.90 -6.94
N ASP A 169 -7.10 -3.06 -6.30
CA ASP A 169 -7.84 -3.19 -5.05
C ASP A 169 -7.15 -2.51 -3.86
N GLN A 170 -5.82 -2.58 -3.76
CA GLN A 170 -5.07 -1.82 -2.76
C GLN A 170 -5.20 -0.32 -3.01
N TRP A 171 -5.11 0.11 -4.27
CA TRP A 171 -5.37 1.50 -4.64
C TRP A 171 -6.75 1.95 -4.15
N ARG A 172 -7.79 1.16 -4.41
CA ARG A 172 -9.16 1.44 -3.98
C ARG A 172 -9.28 1.51 -2.46
N LEU A 173 -8.79 0.51 -1.73
CA LEU A 173 -8.92 0.46 -0.27
C LEU A 173 -8.16 1.61 0.38
N ASN A 174 -6.92 1.87 -0.03
CA ASN A 174 -6.12 2.96 0.53
C ASN A 174 -6.71 4.33 0.18
N GLY A 175 -7.15 4.54 -1.06
CA GLY A 175 -7.82 5.76 -1.48
C GLY A 175 -9.12 6.02 -0.71
N ARG A 176 -9.88 4.96 -0.40
CA ARG A 176 -11.11 5.05 0.38
C ARG A 176 -10.85 5.40 1.85
N TRP A 177 -9.78 4.87 2.44
CA TRP A 177 -9.40 5.19 3.82
C TRP A 177 -8.94 6.64 4.02
N LEU A 178 -8.61 7.37 2.96
CA LEU A 178 -8.38 8.82 3.03
C LEU A 178 -9.66 9.64 3.27
N ASP A 179 -10.84 9.06 3.00
CA ASP A 179 -12.13 9.72 3.21
C ASP A 179 -12.66 9.52 4.64
N TYR A 180 -11.95 8.75 5.46
CA TYR A 180 -12.42 8.30 6.77
C TYR A 180 -11.70 9.05 7.91
N ASP A 181 -12.48 9.49 8.90
CA ASP A 181 -11.98 9.88 10.22
C ASP A 181 -12.34 8.76 11.21
N PRO A 182 -11.43 7.78 11.42
CA PRO A 182 -11.72 6.66 12.32
C PRO A 182 -11.84 7.12 13.79
N LEU A 183 -11.17 8.22 14.19
CA LEU A 183 -11.22 8.70 15.57
C LEU A 183 -12.57 9.33 15.90
N ALA A 184 -13.22 9.99 14.94
CA ALA A 184 -14.57 10.52 15.10
C ALA A 184 -15.64 9.46 15.38
N VAL A 185 -15.33 8.19 15.13
CA VAL A 185 -16.20 7.04 15.42
C VAL A 185 -15.58 6.07 16.43
N ASP A 186 -14.60 6.53 17.21
CA ASP A 186 -13.85 5.77 18.21
C ASP A 186 -13.21 4.45 17.71
N LEU A 187 -12.72 4.45 16.47
CA LEU A 187 -11.88 3.40 15.93
C LEU A 187 -10.42 3.88 15.97
N TYR A 188 -9.55 3.11 16.65
CA TYR A 188 -8.14 3.44 16.85
C TYR A 188 -7.24 2.44 16.10
N PRO A 189 -6.77 2.76 14.88
CA PRO A 189 -5.87 1.89 14.11
C PRO A 189 -4.39 2.13 14.47
N PHE A 190 -3.59 1.07 14.54
CA PHE A 190 -2.16 1.12 14.84
C PHE A 190 -1.40 0.18 13.92
N VAL A 191 -0.23 0.59 13.44
CA VAL A 191 0.68 -0.28 12.69
C VAL A 191 1.98 -0.45 13.47
N LEU A 192 2.35 -1.70 13.73
CA LEU A 192 3.64 -2.08 14.30
C LEU A 192 4.33 -3.01 13.29
N THR A 193 5.51 -2.65 12.80
CA THR A 193 6.24 -3.46 11.82
C THR A 193 7.68 -3.66 12.22
N GLY A 194 8.31 -4.73 11.74
CA GLY A 194 9.75 -4.90 11.84
C GLY A 194 10.49 -4.19 10.71
N GLN A 195 11.81 -4.16 10.83
CA GLN A 195 12.73 -3.84 9.72
C GLN A 195 13.97 -4.73 9.71
N THR A 196 13.96 -5.82 10.48
CA THR A 196 15.08 -6.75 10.56
C THR A 196 14.74 -8.00 9.76
N ILE A 197 15.67 -8.42 8.91
CA ILE A 197 15.57 -9.68 8.16
C ILE A 197 16.21 -10.79 9.00
N ASP A 198 15.47 -11.87 9.26
CA ASP A 198 16.02 -13.05 9.94
C ASP A 198 16.75 -13.94 8.92
N ALA A 199 18.05 -13.67 8.70
CA ALA A 199 18.86 -14.38 7.73
C ALA A 199 18.77 -15.91 7.87
N HIS A 200 18.75 -16.46 9.10
CA HIS A 200 18.66 -17.91 9.31
C HIS A 200 17.33 -18.54 8.85
N PHE A 201 16.22 -17.80 8.95
CA PHE A 201 14.93 -18.25 8.44
C PHE A 201 14.85 -18.14 6.91
N TYR A 202 15.52 -17.14 6.33
CA TYR A 202 15.47 -16.83 4.89
C TYR A 202 16.66 -17.34 4.06
N ASP A 203 17.67 -17.93 4.69
CA ASP A 203 18.86 -18.54 4.04
C ASP A 203 18.47 -19.60 3.00
N PHE A 204 17.28 -20.21 3.14
CA PHE A 204 16.74 -21.19 2.19
C PHE A 204 15.90 -20.59 1.04
N LEU A 205 15.55 -19.30 1.08
CA LEU A 205 14.60 -18.66 0.14
C LEU A 205 15.19 -17.49 -0.71
N ASN A 206 16.40 -17.01 -0.39
CA ASN A 206 17.30 -16.16 -1.20
C ASN A 206 16.85 -14.69 -1.50
N SER A 207 17.82 -13.87 -1.92
CA SER A 207 17.98 -12.39 -1.99
C SER A 207 16.79 -11.42 -2.13
N TYR A 208 15.60 -11.83 -2.57
CA TYR A 208 14.44 -10.92 -2.71
C TYR A 208 13.68 -10.71 -1.39
N LEU A 209 13.88 -11.62 -0.42
CA LEU A 209 13.36 -11.57 0.96
C LEU A 209 14.29 -10.82 1.92
N ALA A 210 15.37 -10.23 1.40
CA ALA A 210 16.34 -9.47 2.14
C ALA A 210 16.45 -8.03 1.61
N GLU A 211 15.32 -7.48 1.15
CA GLU A 211 15.26 -6.09 0.71
C GLU A 211 15.34 -5.16 1.93
N GLU A 212 16.27 -4.21 1.89
CA GLU A 212 16.46 -3.25 2.97
C GLU A 212 15.21 -2.38 3.19
N GLY A 213 15.02 -1.94 4.43
CA GLY A 213 13.79 -1.27 4.83
C GLY A 213 12.55 -2.19 4.76
N SER A 214 12.71 -3.49 4.96
CA SER A 214 11.62 -4.46 5.09
C SER A 214 11.79 -5.38 6.30
N ASP A 215 10.74 -6.06 6.70
CA ASP A 215 10.78 -7.13 7.71
C ASP A 215 11.12 -8.52 7.12
N GLY A 216 11.57 -8.52 5.86
CA GLY A 216 11.82 -9.69 5.03
C GLY A 216 10.63 -10.12 4.15
N VAL A 217 9.44 -9.53 4.31
CA VAL A 217 8.25 -9.84 3.48
C VAL A 217 7.54 -8.58 3.02
N VAL A 218 7.34 -7.64 3.93
CA VAL A 218 6.65 -6.38 3.69
C VAL A 218 7.64 -5.24 3.92
N ARG A 219 7.76 -4.35 2.95
CA ARG A 219 8.49 -3.09 3.10
C ARG A 219 7.89 -2.29 4.24
N VAL A 220 8.71 -1.59 5.02
CA VAL A 220 8.25 -0.67 6.06
C VAL A 220 7.29 0.37 5.46
N ALA A 221 7.62 0.91 4.28
CA ALA A 221 6.75 1.79 3.49
C ALA A 221 5.46 1.11 2.99
N GLY A 222 5.50 -0.22 2.80
CA GLY A 222 4.36 -1.05 2.42
C GLY A 222 3.39 -1.36 3.56
N ALA A 223 3.88 -1.30 4.81
CA ALA A 223 3.09 -1.52 6.01
C ALA A 223 2.44 -0.24 6.55
N ASN A 224 3.13 0.89 6.46
CA ASN A 224 2.68 2.16 7.03
C ASN A 224 1.39 2.67 6.35
N LEU A 225 0.32 2.88 7.12
CA LEU A 225 -0.93 3.44 6.59
C LEU A 225 -0.86 4.94 6.26
N ASN A 226 0.12 5.66 6.81
CA ASN A 226 0.37 7.04 6.40
C ASN A 226 0.93 6.98 4.97
N CYS A 227 0.08 7.41 4.04
CA CYS A 227 0.37 7.43 2.62
C CYS A 227 -0.07 8.77 2.03
N LEU A 228 0.44 9.05 0.83
CA LEU A 228 0.09 10.25 0.07
C LEU A 228 -0.60 9.84 -1.23
N PHE A 229 -1.69 10.52 -1.59
CA PHE A 229 -2.31 10.41 -2.91
C PHE A 229 -2.20 11.73 -3.64
N LEU A 230 -1.65 11.67 -4.84
CA LEU A 230 -1.51 12.79 -5.76
C LEU A 230 -2.14 12.41 -7.09
N ARG A 231 -3.05 13.25 -7.59
CA ARG A 231 -3.53 13.15 -8.97
C ARG A 231 -2.89 14.24 -9.79
N LEU A 232 -2.40 13.87 -10.97
CA LEU A 232 -1.78 14.74 -11.94
C LEU A 232 -2.59 14.73 -13.22
N ASN A 233 -3.09 15.89 -13.65
CA ASN A 233 -3.81 16.04 -14.90
C ASN A 233 -2.93 16.75 -15.93
N GLU A 234 -3.04 16.30 -17.17
CA GLU A 234 -2.43 16.98 -18.31
C GLU A 234 -3.03 18.38 -18.52
N MET A 235 -2.14 19.35 -18.75
CA MET A 235 -2.46 20.76 -19.01
C MET A 235 -2.12 21.11 -20.47
N ALA A 236 -2.76 22.14 -20.99
CA ALA A 236 -2.50 22.60 -22.37
C ALA A 236 -1.12 23.26 -22.55
N THR A 237 -0.45 23.65 -21.46
CA THR A 237 0.91 24.20 -21.50
C THR A 237 1.93 23.09 -21.70
N ALA A 238 3.04 23.39 -22.37
CA ALA A 238 4.10 22.43 -22.61
C ALA A 238 5.45 22.94 -22.09
N VAL A 239 6.31 22.00 -21.74
CA VAL A 239 7.71 22.21 -21.38
C VAL A 239 8.62 21.43 -22.33
N THR A 240 9.81 21.97 -22.56
CA THR A 240 10.88 21.23 -23.23
C THR A 240 11.88 20.78 -22.17
N ASN A 241 12.33 19.54 -22.29
CA ASN A 241 13.39 18.98 -21.48
C ASN A 241 14.65 18.89 -22.35
N PRO A 242 15.79 19.47 -21.93
CA PRO A 242 16.99 19.54 -22.76
C PRO A 242 17.70 18.19 -22.93
N HIS A 243 17.32 17.17 -22.16
CA HIS A 243 18.02 15.90 -22.14
C HIS A 243 17.96 15.18 -23.52
N PRO A 244 19.10 14.69 -24.07
CA PRO A 244 19.17 14.11 -25.41
C PRO A 244 18.20 12.95 -25.66
N HIS A 245 17.92 12.13 -24.64
CA HIS A 245 16.96 11.01 -24.73
C HIS A 245 15.55 11.44 -25.18
N PHE A 246 15.17 12.69 -24.92
CA PHE A 246 13.85 13.21 -25.28
C PHE A 246 13.83 13.90 -26.64
N ASN A 247 14.97 14.03 -27.33
CA ASN A 247 15.09 14.59 -28.69
C ASN A 247 14.41 15.96 -28.88
N GLY A 248 14.37 16.78 -27.82
CA GLY A 248 13.70 18.08 -27.84
C GLY A 248 12.17 18.03 -28.00
N GLN A 249 11.55 16.85 -27.91
CA GLN A 249 10.10 16.70 -27.99
C GLN A 249 9.42 17.44 -26.84
N PRO A 250 8.53 18.41 -27.12
CA PRO A 250 7.73 19.05 -26.08
C PRO A 250 6.91 18.01 -25.31
N ALA A 251 6.76 18.22 -24.01
CA ALA A 251 5.84 17.47 -23.17
C ALA A 251 4.79 18.41 -22.58
N ALA A 252 3.54 18.00 -22.60
CA ALA A 252 2.49 18.71 -21.87
C ALA A 252 2.78 18.69 -20.36
N VAL A 253 2.47 19.77 -19.68
CA VAL A 253 2.69 19.89 -18.24
C VAL A 253 1.65 19.06 -17.50
N LEU A 254 2.09 18.25 -16.55
CA LEU A 254 1.24 17.67 -15.53
C LEU A 254 1.12 18.64 -14.35
N SER A 255 -0.10 18.90 -13.90
CA SER A 255 -0.35 19.70 -12.69
C SER A 255 -1.19 18.93 -11.68
N PRO A 256 -0.95 19.12 -10.37
CA PRO A 256 -1.80 18.55 -9.33
C PRO A 256 -3.27 18.94 -9.49
N ASP A 257 -4.15 17.94 -9.49
CA ASP A 257 -5.60 18.10 -9.40
C ASP A 257 -5.99 18.24 -7.92
N GLY A 258 -5.89 19.47 -7.42
CA GLY A 258 -5.99 19.76 -5.99
C GLY A 258 -4.69 19.47 -5.23
N GLY A 259 -4.76 19.49 -3.90
CA GLY A 259 -3.62 19.23 -3.03
C GLY A 259 -3.37 17.73 -2.80
N PRO A 260 -2.16 17.35 -2.34
CA PRO A 260 -1.89 15.98 -1.90
C PRO A 260 -2.85 15.59 -0.78
N ARG A 261 -3.38 14.37 -0.85
CA ARG A 261 -4.29 13.82 0.15
C ARG A 261 -3.55 12.83 1.03
N THR A 262 -3.73 12.96 2.34
CA THR A 262 -3.15 12.06 3.35
C THR A 262 -4.22 11.70 4.38
N PRO A 263 -4.08 10.60 5.14
CA PRO A 263 -4.98 10.30 6.25
C PRO A 263 -5.05 11.47 7.24
N GLN A 264 -6.26 11.84 7.65
CA GLN A 264 -6.50 12.87 8.65
C GLN A 264 -7.45 12.32 9.73
N PRO A 265 -7.02 12.27 11.01
CA PRO A 265 -5.69 12.63 11.51
C PRO A 265 -4.59 11.61 11.12
N PRO A 266 -3.29 11.93 11.31
CA PRO A 266 -2.21 10.98 11.12
C PRO A 266 -2.39 9.70 11.92
N LEU A 267 -2.00 8.57 11.34
CA LEU A 267 -2.22 7.25 11.92
C LEU A 267 -0.98 6.76 12.67
N ALA A 268 -1.20 6.07 13.78
CA ALA A 268 -0.14 5.59 14.66
C ALA A 268 0.68 4.48 13.98
N PHE A 269 1.99 4.70 13.85
CA PHE A 269 2.93 3.82 13.14
C PHE A 269 4.24 3.69 13.92
N GLY A 270 4.70 2.46 14.16
CA GLY A 270 5.92 2.15 14.89
C GLY A 270 6.75 1.05 14.23
N VAL A 271 8.06 1.25 14.14
CA VAL A 271 9.02 0.19 13.80
C VAL A 271 9.55 -0.45 15.09
N ILE A 272 9.26 -1.73 15.27
CA ILE A 272 9.68 -2.54 16.42
C ILE A 272 11.15 -2.96 16.23
N PRO A 273 12.04 -2.70 17.21
CA PRO A 273 13.42 -3.13 17.14
C PRO A 273 13.53 -4.65 17.15
N ASP A 274 14.48 -5.19 16.39
CA ASP A 274 14.79 -6.62 16.31
C ASP A 274 13.57 -7.51 15.96
N ALA A 275 12.68 -7.00 15.12
CA ALA A 275 11.52 -7.72 14.62
C ALA A 275 11.63 -8.01 13.12
N SER A 276 11.35 -9.26 12.74
CA SER A 276 11.11 -9.72 11.37
C SER A 276 9.64 -10.08 11.17
N HIS A 277 9.24 -10.34 9.92
CA HIS A 277 7.85 -10.70 9.60
C HIS A 277 7.38 -11.95 10.35
N SER A 278 8.26 -12.96 10.38
CA SER A 278 8.02 -14.33 10.82
C SER A 278 9.32 -14.95 11.38
N GLY A 279 9.19 -16.07 12.09
CA GLY A 279 10.32 -16.79 12.70
C GLY A 279 10.17 -16.90 14.22
N ASP A 280 10.81 -17.90 14.81
CA ASP A 280 10.84 -18.17 16.25
C ASP A 280 11.87 -17.32 17.00
N ARG A 281 12.86 -16.76 16.30
CA ARG A 281 13.91 -15.93 16.88
C ARG A 281 13.57 -14.44 16.85
N LEU A 282 13.25 -13.91 15.66
CA LEU A 282 12.97 -12.49 15.45
C LEU A 282 11.53 -12.19 15.01
N GLY A 283 10.70 -13.19 14.70
CA GLY A 283 9.35 -12.95 14.18
C GLY A 283 8.51 -12.09 15.14
N ILE A 284 7.85 -11.08 14.61
CA ILE A 284 7.07 -10.08 15.37
C ILE A 284 6.00 -10.72 16.27
N MET A 285 5.49 -11.90 15.91
CA MET A 285 4.66 -12.74 16.78
C MET A 285 5.40 -13.99 17.26
N GLY A 286 5.96 -14.76 16.32
CA GLY A 286 6.50 -16.10 16.57
C GLY A 286 7.64 -16.16 17.58
N SER A 287 8.35 -15.04 17.79
CA SER A 287 9.45 -14.97 18.76
C SER A 287 9.05 -14.69 20.19
N VAL A 288 7.76 -14.43 20.44
CA VAL A 288 7.25 -14.16 21.79
C VAL A 288 7.02 -15.48 22.52
N THR A 289 7.62 -15.60 23.70
CA THR A 289 7.44 -16.72 24.62
C THR A 289 7.03 -16.21 26.00
N PRO A 290 6.40 -17.03 26.84
CA PRO A 290 6.06 -16.63 28.22
C PRO A 290 7.27 -16.11 29.02
N GLN A 291 8.48 -16.63 28.74
CA GLN A 291 9.70 -16.27 29.45
C GLN A 291 10.27 -14.91 29.01
N ASN A 292 10.09 -14.52 27.75
CA ASN A 292 10.64 -13.27 27.21
C ASN A 292 9.61 -12.14 27.06
N ALA A 293 8.31 -12.44 27.24
CA ALA A 293 7.20 -11.52 26.99
C ALA A 293 7.38 -10.13 27.62
N ALA A 294 7.80 -10.06 28.88
CA ALA A 294 7.98 -8.80 29.60
C ALA A 294 9.09 -7.91 29.02
N ALA A 295 10.05 -8.50 28.29
CA ALA A 295 11.16 -7.80 27.66
C ALA A 295 10.95 -7.55 26.15
N LYS A 296 9.87 -8.09 25.55
CA LYS A 296 9.59 -7.95 24.13
C LYS A 296 8.88 -6.62 23.84
N PRO A 297 9.48 -5.70 23.05
CA PRO A 297 8.87 -4.39 22.78
C PRO A 297 7.50 -4.48 22.12
N VAL A 298 7.29 -5.44 21.21
CA VAL A 298 5.99 -5.65 20.55
C VAL A 298 4.85 -5.90 21.56
N VAL A 299 5.11 -6.65 22.64
CA VAL A 299 4.11 -6.96 23.67
C VAL A 299 3.72 -5.68 24.41
N ALA A 300 4.71 -4.89 24.84
CA ALA A 300 4.47 -3.62 25.51
C ALA A 300 3.69 -2.65 24.61
N GLU A 301 4.09 -2.51 23.34
CA GLU A 301 3.45 -1.58 22.43
C GLU A 301 2.01 -2.00 22.06
N ILE A 302 1.72 -3.31 21.93
CA ILE A 302 0.32 -3.77 21.77
C ILE A 302 -0.52 -3.36 22.98
N LEU A 303 -0.03 -3.58 24.20
CA LEU A 303 -0.76 -3.22 25.41
C LEU A 303 -0.99 -1.70 25.52
N HIS A 304 0.01 -0.89 25.19
CA HIS A 304 -0.13 0.57 25.13
C HIS A 304 -1.19 0.99 24.10
N CYS A 305 -1.25 0.34 22.94
CA CYS A 305 -2.28 0.61 21.94
C CYS A 305 -3.69 0.24 22.43
N LEU A 306 -3.84 -0.89 23.12
CA LEU A 306 -5.13 -1.36 23.66
C LEU A 306 -5.65 -0.53 24.85
N GLN A 307 -4.82 0.33 25.43
CA GLN A 307 -5.21 1.27 26.49
C GLN A 307 -5.76 2.61 25.95
N VAL A 308 -5.65 2.86 24.64
CA VAL A 308 -6.08 4.12 24.04
C VAL A 308 -7.61 4.21 24.00
N ASP A 309 -8.18 5.12 24.78
CA ASP A 309 -9.64 5.26 24.89
C ASP A 309 -10.19 6.58 24.31
N SER A 310 -9.32 7.47 23.86
CA SER A 310 -9.67 8.82 23.43
C SER A 310 -8.77 9.32 22.28
N PRO A 311 -9.23 10.30 21.48
CA PRO A 311 -8.41 10.93 20.45
C PRO A 311 -7.12 11.58 20.99
N ALA A 312 -7.16 12.11 22.22
CA ALA A 312 -5.97 12.67 22.87
C ALA A 312 -4.92 11.60 23.21
N ALA A 313 -5.37 10.47 23.78
CA ALA A 313 -4.49 9.33 24.04
C ALA A 313 -3.94 8.74 22.73
N TYR A 314 -4.75 8.72 21.67
CA TYR A 314 -4.29 8.29 20.34
C TYR A 314 -3.20 9.22 19.79
N GLY A 315 -3.38 10.54 19.88
CA GLY A 315 -2.37 11.51 19.48
C GLY A 315 -1.04 11.35 20.24
N ALA A 316 -1.10 11.09 21.56
CA ALA A 316 0.09 10.74 22.33
C ALA A 316 0.75 9.44 21.84
N ARG A 317 -0.07 8.44 21.46
CA ARG A 317 0.44 7.17 20.95
C ARG A 317 1.10 7.29 19.57
N VAL A 318 0.57 8.16 18.70
CA VAL A 318 1.19 8.55 17.42
C VAL A 318 2.60 9.10 17.67
N ALA A 319 2.73 10.09 18.55
CA ALA A 319 4.02 10.71 18.86
C ALA A 319 5.03 9.69 19.44
N ALA A 320 4.57 8.84 20.35
CA ALA A 320 5.45 7.85 21.00
C ALA A 320 5.90 6.74 20.03
N LEU A 321 5.06 6.28 19.10
CA LEU A 321 5.49 5.31 18.07
C LEU A 321 6.39 5.93 17.00
N ALA A 322 6.20 7.23 16.68
CA ALA A 322 7.15 7.96 15.84
C ALA A 322 8.54 8.03 16.49
N ALA A 323 8.60 8.37 17.79
CA ALA A 323 9.86 8.37 18.54
C ALA A 323 10.52 6.98 18.62
N LEU A 324 9.73 5.91 18.80
CA LEU A 324 10.22 4.53 18.76
C LEU A 324 10.82 4.19 17.38
N THR A 325 10.15 4.61 16.30
CA THR A 325 10.62 4.41 14.93
C THR A 325 11.96 5.10 14.71
N ASP A 326 12.06 6.38 15.06
CA ASP A 326 13.30 7.16 14.91
C ASP A 326 14.45 6.54 15.70
N ALA A 327 14.21 6.16 16.97
CA ALA A 327 15.22 5.52 17.81
C ALA A 327 15.67 4.17 17.24
N THR A 328 14.73 3.36 16.76
CA THR A 328 15.04 2.05 16.16
C THR A 328 15.87 2.21 14.88
N GLN A 329 15.47 3.12 13.99
CA GLN A 329 16.16 3.35 12.73
C GLN A 329 17.53 3.98 12.93
N GLN A 330 17.66 4.91 13.87
CA GLN A 330 18.95 5.48 14.24
C GLN A 330 19.90 4.41 14.81
N ALA A 331 19.40 3.52 15.66
CA ALA A 331 20.20 2.42 16.20
C ALA A 331 20.68 1.47 15.10
N VAL A 332 19.82 1.14 14.12
CA VAL A 332 20.22 0.31 12.97
C VAL A 332 21.24 1.05 12.11
N ALA A 333 21.03 2.32 11.76
CA ALA A 333 21.99 3.10 10.98
C ALA A 333 23.36 3.23 11.65
N LEU A 334 23.41 3.31 12.99
CA LEU A 334 24.67 3.32 13.73
C LEU A 334 25.37 1.94 13.73
N ALA A 335 24.61 0.86 13.86
CA ALA A 335 25.16 -0.50 13.91
C ALA A 335 25.53 -1.05 12.52
N ARG A 336 24.75 -0.66 11.50
CA ARG A 336 24.82 -1.14 10.12
C ARG A 336 24.53 0.03 9.17
N PRO A 337 25.54 0.89 8.88
CA PRO A 337 25.37 2.08 8.06
C PRO A 337 24.80 1.81 6.66
N ASP A 338 25.10 0.63 6.12
CA ASP A 338 24.62 0.21 4.80
C ASP A 338 23.18 -0.32 4.83
N GLU A 339 22.64 -0.74 5.99
CA GLU A 339 21.29 -1.33 6.13
C GLU A 339 20.29 -0.41 6.87
N GLY A 340 20.74 0.76 7.35
CA GLY A 340 19.94 1.69 8.15
C GLY A 340 19.14 2.72 7.35
N GLN A 341 19.19 2.63 6.03
CA GLN A 341 18.55 3.61 5.14
C GLN A 341 17.03 3.49 5.18
N ARG A 342 16.38 4.65 5.19
CA ARG A 342 14.93 4.76 5.07
C ARG A 342 14.57 4.78 3.59
N HIS A 343 13.39 4.26 3.28
CA HIS A 343 12.98 4.09 1.90
C HIS A 343 11.60 4.69 1.63
N SER A 344 11.31 5.00 0.37
CA SER A 344 10.01 5.48 -0.11
C SER A 344 9.48 4.54 -1.18
N GLN A 345 8.17 4.29 -1.18
CA GLN A 345 7.51 3.54 -2.24
C GLN A 345 6.64 4.47 -3.09
N LEU A 346 6.84 4.50 -4.40
CA LEU A 346 6.02 5.24 -5.35
C LEU A 346 5.18 4.26 -6.16
N VAL A 347 3.86 4.44 -6.15
CA VAL A 347 2.91 3.64 -6.94
C VAL A 347 2.27 4.55 -7.98
N PHE A 348 2.67 4.40 -9.23
CA PHE A 348 2.11 5.12 -10.37
C PHE A 348 0.95 4.33 -10.97
N ARG A 349 -0.12 5.02 -11.33
CA ARG A 349 -1.19 4.51 -12.19
C ARG A 349 -1.38 5.45 -13.36
N ILE A 350 -1.29 4.92 -14.57
CA ILE A 350 -1.47 5.68 -15.81
C ILE A 350 -2.84 5.36 -16.40
N ARG A 351 -3.61 6.39 -16.71
CA ARG A 351 -4.92 6.25 -17.37
C ARG A 351 -5.18 7.47 -18.22
N ASP A 352 -6.15 7.36 -19.12
CA ASP A 352 -6.61 8.52 -19.87
C ASP A 352 -7.76 9.27 -19.15
N ASP A 353 -8.16 10.36 -19.77
CA ASP A 353 -9.27 11.23 -19.34
C ASP A 353 -10.66 10.62 -19.55
N GLN A 354 -10.76 9.50 -20.26
CA GLN A 354 -11.97 8.66 -20.35
C GLN A 354 -12.04 7.63 -19.22
N GLY A 355 -10.93 7.45 -18.49
CA GLY A 355 -10.80 6.49 -17.40
C GLY A 355 -10.24 5.13 -17.83
N ASP A 356 -9.84 4.98 -19.09
CA ASP A 356 -9.26 3.75 -19.61
C ASP A 356 -7.80 3.61 -19.17
N ALA A 357 -7.39 2.37 -18.90
CA ALA A 357 -6.01 2.06 -18.53
C ALA A 357 -5.06 2.29 -19.72
N VAL A 358 -3.90 2.88 -19.45
CA VAL A 358 -2.83 3.05 -20.45
C VAL A 358 -1.70 2.08 -20.11
N ASP A 359 -1.70 0.93 -20.79
CA ASP A 359 -0.84 -0.22 -20.49
C ASP A 359 0.50 -0.22 -21.23
N ASP A 360 0.79 0.75 -22.09
CA ASP A 360 2.08 0.85 -22.76
C ASP A 360 2.65 2.26 -22.62
N PHE A 361 3.68 2.38 -21.79
CA PHE A 361 4.33 3.65 -21.49
C PHE A 361 5.75 3.45 -20.95
N ASP A 362 6.56 4.49 -21.11
CA ASP A 362 7.79 4.68 -20.36
C ASP A 362 7.59 5.76 -19.29
N LEU A 363 8.15 5.53 -18.09
CA LEU A 363 8.11 6.49 -16.98
C LEU A 363 9.53 6.76 -16.47
N TYR A 364 9.94 8.02 -16.56
CA TYR A 364 11.24 8.50 -16.14
C TYR A 364 11.09 9.30 -14.85
N LEU A 365 11.99 9.08 -13.89
CA LEU A 365 12.20 10.02 -12.80
C LEU A 365 13.19 11.09 -13.26
N LEU A 366 13.00 12.32 -12.79
CA LEU A 366 13.81 13.48 -13.16
C LEU A 366 14.34 14.16 -11.89
N GLY A 367 15.57 14.66 -11.96
CA GLY A 367 16.24 15.33 -10.85
C GLY A 367 16.94 16.61 -11.28
N GLY A 368 17.33 17.42 -10.29
CA GLY A 368 18.17 18.61 -10.49
C GLY A 368 17.45 19.78 -11.17
N PRO A 369 18.12 20.95 -11.27
CA PRO A 369 17.55 22.18 -11.86
C PRO A 369 17.02 22.05 -13.28
N ASP A 370 17.62 21.16 -14.07
CA ASP A 370 17.25 20.94 -15.48
C ASP A 370 16.27 19.76 -15.65
N TYR A 371 15.86 19.12 -14.55
CA TYR A 371 14.95 17.96 -14.52
C TYR A 371 15.41 16.85 -15.46
N THR A 372 16.66 16.41 -15.30
CA THR A 372 17.23 15.35 -16.13
C THR A 372 17.27 14.03 -15.34
N PRO A 373 17.18 12.87 -16.03
CA PRO A 373 17.39 11.57 -15.36
C PRO A 373 18.81 11.40 -14.78
N ASP A 374 19.80 12.08 -15.37
CA ASP A 374 21.22 11.96 -15.00
C ASP A 374 21.56 12.69 -13.70
N ASP A 375 20.73 13.65 -13.28
CA ASP A 375 20.93 14.43 -12.05
C ASP A 375 20.36 13.76 -10.78
N LEU A 376 19.83 12.54 -10.91
CA LEU A 376 19.39 11.75 -9.76
C LEU A 376 20.61 11.15 -9.02
N PRO A 377 20.62 11.16 -7.68
CA PRO A 377 21.77 10.73 -6.90
C PRO A 377 22.02 9.22 -7.07
N LYS A 378 23.27 8.82 -7.34
CA LYS A 378 23.62 7.40 -7.54
C LYS A 378 23.20 6.55 -6.33
N GLY A 379 22.59 5.39 -6.61
CA GLY A 379 22.15 4.43 -5.57
C GLY A 379 20.72 4.63 -5.10
N PHE A 380 20.04 5.70 -5.52
CA PHE A 380 18.68 6.00 -5.08
C PHE A 380 17.63 4.96 -5.48
N PHE A 381 17.86 4.20 -6.56
CA PHE A 381 16.85 3.34 -7.17
C PHE A 381 17.07 1.89 -6.73
N VAL A 382 16.18 1.39 -5.87
CA VAL A 382 16.34 0.08 -5.21
C VAL A 382 15.61 -1.01 -5.99
N ASP A 383 14.35 -0.80 -6.33
CA ASP A 383 13.54 -1.81 -7.04
C ASP A 383 12.48 -1.19 -7.95
N ARG A 384 12.10 -1.96 -8.98
CA ARG A 384 11.03 -1.65 -9.94
C ARG A 384 10.16 -2.87 -10.16
N GLN A 385 8.86 -2.71 -9.92
CA GLN A 385 7.87 -3.75 -10.18
C GLN A 385 6.69 -3.20 -10.96
N ARG A 386 6.37 -3.86 -12.09
CA ARG A 386 5.16 -3.59 -12.86
C ARG A 386 4.12 -4.63 -12.49
N ASN A 387 2.90 -4.21 -12.18
CA ASN A 387 1.84 -5.15 -11.82
C ASN A 387 1.42 -5.98 -13.06
N SER A 388 1.29 -7.29 -12.91
CA SER A 388 0.97 -8.20 -14.03
C SER A 388 -0.50 -8.20 -14.42
N VAL A 389 -1.40 -7.87 -13.48
CA VAL A 389 -2.86 -7.85 -13.69
C VAL A 389 -3.34 -6.44 -14.09
N SER A 390 -2.67 -5.40 -13.59
CA SER A 390 -2.91 -4.00 -13.95
C SER A 390 -1.61 -3.40 -14.53
N PRO A 391 -1.28 -3.66 -15.81
CA PRO A 391 -0.01 -3.22 -16.42
C PRO A 391 0.16 -1.70 -16.45
N ASN A 392 -0.93 -0.95 -16.38
CA ASN A 392 -0.92 0.50 -16.19
C ASN A 392 -0.41 0.98 -14.81
N CYS A 393 -0.15 0.04 -13.88
CA CYS A 393 0.43 0.32 -12.57
C CYS A 393 1.92 -0.06 -12.49
N LEU A 394 2.74 0.88 -12.01
CA LEU A 394 4.19 0.73 -11.87
C LEU A 394 4.63 1.17 -10.47
N VAL A 395 5.45 0.36 -9.81
CA VAL A 395 5.93 0.63 -8.46
C VAL A 395 7.44 0.79 -8.48
N TYR A 396 7.91 1.91 -7.94
CA TYR A 396 9.32 2.17 -7.66
C TYR A 396 9.57 2.16 -6.16
N TYR A 397 10.68 1.57 -5.75
CA TYR A 397 11.18 1.62 -4.39
C TYR A 397 12.51 2.35 -4.39
N LEU A 398 12.57 3.43 -3.63
CA LEU A 398 13.68 4.37 -3.65
C LEU A 398 14.29 4.47 -2.26
N ASP A 399 15.61 4.59 -2.19
CA ASP A 399 16.30 5.02 -0.98
C ASP A 399 15.99 6.50 -0.75
N TYR A 400 15.27 6.77 0.34
CA TYR A 400 14.85 8.12 0.70
C TYR A 400 16.03 8.95 1.18
N ASP A 401 16.97 8.37 1.92
CA ASP A 401 18.10 9.10 2.50
C ASP A 401 19.11 9.52 1.43
N VAL A 402 19.24 8.75 0.35
CA VAL A 402 19.96 9.16 -0.87
C VAL A 402 19.16 10.19 -1.66
N MET A 403 17.85 9.99 -1.87
CA MET A 403 17.00 10.98 -2.56
C MET A 403 16.92 12.33 -1.84
N ALA A 404 17.03 12.36 -0.51
CA ALA A 404 17.01 13.59 0.27
C ALA A 404 18.21 14.51 -0.01
N GLN A 405 19.26 13.98 -0.67
CA GLN A 405 20.45 14.73 -1.08
C GLN A 405 20.31 15.37 -2.48
N LEU A 406 19.15 15.23 -3.12
CA LEU A 406 18.90 15.75 -4.47
C LEU A 406 19.12 17.28 -4.55
N PRO A 407 19.97 17.78 -5.47
CA PRO A 407 20.31 19.20 -5.54
C PRO A 407 19.08 20.10 -5.73
N GLY A 408 18.91 21.07 -4.84
CA GLY A 408 17.77 21.98 -4.85
C GLY A 408 16.42 21.31 -4.63
N ALA A 409 16.40 20.01 -4.29
CA ALA A 409 15.19 19.19 -4.13
C ALA A 409 14.21 19.29 -5.32
N HIS A 410 14.74 19.54 -6.52
CA HIS A 410 13.98 19.50 -7.76
C HIS A 410 13.76 18.06 -8.20
N PHE A 411 12.51 17.61 -8.13
CA PHE A 411 12.10 16.29 -8.54
C PHE A 411 11.00 16.37 -9.60
N GLY A 412 10.98 15.41 -10.50
CA GLY A 412 9.95 15.36 -11.52
C GLY A 412 9.75 13.96 -12.05
N LEU A 413 8.80 13.85 -12.96
CA LEU A 413 8.58 12.65 -13.75
C LEU A 413 8.22 13.03 -15.18
N ARG A 414 8.54 12.14 -16.11
CA ARG A 414 8.06 12.22 -17.50
C ARG A 414 7.44 10.90 -17.90
N VAL A 415 6.28 10.95 -18.55
CA VAL A 415 5.59 9.78 -19.10
C VAL A 415 5.53 9.90 -20.62
N GLN A 416 5.87 8.82 -21.31
CA GLN A 416 5.72 8.68 -22.75
C GLN A 416 4.84 7.46 -23.03
N ALA A 417 3.56 7.70 -23.31
CA ALA A 417 2.57 6.65 -23.53
C ALA A 417 2.38 6.32 -25.01
N ARG A 418 1.90 5.11 -25.27
CA ARG A 418 1.62 4.59 -26.60
C ARG A 418 0.13 4.25 -26.77
N PRO A 419 -0.44 4.45 -27.97
CA PRO A 419 0.19 5.04 -29.16
C PRO A 419 0.54 6.52 -28.96
N ALA A 420 1.64 7.00 -29.56
CA ALA A 420 2.02 8.39 -29.46
C ALA A 420 1.16 9.26 -30.40
N THR A 421 0.93 10.52 -30.03
CA THR A 421 0.32 11.50 -30.94
C THR A 421 1.11 11.60 -32.25
N GLY A 422 0.41 11.51 -33.39
CA GLY A 422 1.02 11.57 -34.72
C GLY A 422 1.25 10.20 -35.38
N ASP A 423 1.22 9.10 -34.63
CA ASP A 423 1.42 7.74 -35.16
C ASP A 423 0.13 7.14 -35.78
N GLY A 424 -1.02 7.78 -35.58
CA GLY A 424 -2.29 7.24 -36.04
C GLY A 424 -3.48 8.16 -35.77
N PHE A 425 -4.65 7.54 -35.63
CA PHE A 425 -5.92 8.22 -35.41
C PHE A 425 -6.21 8.56 -33.94
N VAL A 426 -5.44 7.97 -33.03
CA VAL A 426 -5.52 8.22 -31.59
C VAL A 426 -4.12 8.20 -31.00
N GLY A 427 -3.88 8.92 -29.91
CA GLY A 427 -2.60 8.88 -29.23
C GLY A 427 -2.52 9.72 -27.97
N TYR A 428 -1.34 9.68 -27.35
CA TYR A 428 -1.00 10.44 -26.16
C TYR A 428 0.23 11.30 -26.43
N ALA A 429 0.19 12.56 -25.98
CA ALA A 429 1.38 13.40 -25.98
C ALA A 429 2.32 12.97 -24.84
N PRO A 430 3.64 13.17 -24.95
CA PRO A 430 4.52 13.10 -23.80
C PRO A 430 4.05 14.10 -22.72
N VAL A 431 4.15 13.72 -21.45
CA VAL A 431 3.76 14.58 -20.33
C VAL A 431 4.87 14.66 -19.27
N GLU A 432 4.97 15.79 -18.56
CA GLU A 432 6.03 16.02 -17.58
C GLU A 432 5.52 16.78 -16.34
N PHE A 433 5.83 16.27 -15.15
CA PHE A 433 5.58 16.93 -13.87
C PHE A 433 6.90 17.38 -13.27
N ARG A 434 6.93 18.59 -12.70
CA ARG A 434 8.09 19.20 -12.04
C ARG A 434 7.66 19.81 -10.71
N THR A 435 8.32 19.45 -9.62
CA THR A 435 8.13 20.10 -8.32
C THR A 435 8.94 21.40 -8.27
N ASP A 436 8.43 22.46 -7.65
CA ASP A 436 9.36 23.50 -7.17
C ASP A 436 10.29 22.88 -6.11
N GLY A 437 11.48 23.45 -5.87
CA GLY A 437 12.48 22.83 -4.98
C GLY A 437 12.02 22.58 -3.51
N ALA A 438 10.83 23.05 -3.12
CA ALA A 438 10.21 22.73 -1.83
C ALA A 438 9.30 21.48 -1.89
N GLY A 439 8.99 20.98 -3.09
CA GLY A 439 7.98 19.96 -3.36
C GLY A 439 8.46 18.50 -3.31
N LEU A 440 9.74 18.22 -3.08
CA LEU A 440 10.21 16.83 -2.87
C LEU A 440 9.43 16.15 -1.74
N ALA A 441 9.13 16.87 -0.66
CA ALA A 441 8.33 16.39 0.46
C ALA A 441 6.85 16.14 0.12
N VAL A 442 6.36 16.65 -1.02
CA VAL A 442 5.03 16.37 -1.58
C VAL A 442 5.02 15.06 -2.36
N ALA A 443 6.19 14.55 -2.77
CA ALA A 443 6.32 13.30 -3.53
C ALA A 443 6.90 12.14 -2.70
N LEU A 444 7.87 12.42 -1.81
CA LEU A 444 8.64 11.41 -1.08
C LEU A 444 8.62 11.69 0.43
N LYS A 445 8.36 10.63 1.20
CA LYS A 445 8.38 10.62 2.66
C LYS A 445 9.06 9.34 3.14
N PRO A 446 9.91 9.40 4.17
CA PRO A 446 10.60 8.21 4.66
C PRO A 446 9.57 7.23 5.18
N ASN A 447 9.73 5.96 4.83
CA ASN A 447 8.90 4.83 5.25
C ASN A 447 7.40 5.00 4.87
N GLN A 448 7.09 5.64 3.75
CA GLN A 448 5.71 5.82 3.29
C GLN A 448 5.54 5.45 1.81
N THR A 449 4.29 5.10 1.48
CA THR A 449 3.85 4.91 0.09
C THR A 449 3.20 6.20 -0.44
N THR A 450 3.57 6.61 -1.65
CA THR A 450 2.91 7.67 -2.42
C THR A 450 2.25 7.08 -3.67
N TYR A 451 0.95 7.29 -3.81
CA TYR A 451 0.17 6.95 -4.99
C TYR A 451 0.07 8.16 -5.93
N VAL A 452 0.44 7.97 -7.19
CA VAL A 452 0.43 9.02 -8.23
C VAL A 452 -0.47 8.59 -9.39
N ASP A 453 -1.66 9.19 -9.48
CA ASP A 453 -2.64 8.97 -10.56
C ASP A 453 -2.31 9.95 -11.69
N VAL A 454 -1.69 9.47 -12.77
CA VAL A 454 -1.38 10.28 -13.95
C VAL A 454 -2.52 10.14 -14.96
N VAL A 455 -3.17 11.26 -15.25
CA VAL A 455 -4.30 11.34 -16.19
C VAL A 455 -3.83 12.02 -17.47
N LEU A 456 -3.73 11.23 -18.53
CA LEU A 456 -3.35 11.68 -19.86
C LEU A 456 -4.59 12.10 -20.64
N ARG A 457 -4.44 13.08 -21.52
CA ARG A 457 -5.49 13.39 -22.50
C ARG A 457 -5.46 12.36 -23.63
N ARG A 458 -6.61 11.79 -23.96
CA ARG A 458 -6.72 10.95 -25.16
C ARG A 458 -6.95 11.81 -26.39
N HIS A 459 -5.94 11.94 -27.24
CA HIS A 459 -6.09 12.63 -28.51
C HIS A 459 -6.80 11.74 -29.53
N VAL A 460 -7.78 12.30 -30.23
CA VAL A 460 -8.57 11.61 -31.25
C VAL A 460 -8.60 12.46 -32.51
N ASP A 461 -8.22 11.89 -33.64
CA ASP A 461 -8.20 12.60 -34.91
C ASP A 461 -9.61 12.73 -35.51
N ARG A 462 -9.96 13.90 -36.06
CA ARG A 462 -11.25 14.16 -36.74
C ARG A 462 -11.55 13.22 -37.91
N ALA A 463 -10.57 12.49 -38.44
CA ALA A 463 -10.75 11.48 -39.47
C ALA A 463 -11.23 10.12 -38.95
N VAL A 464 -11.27 9.89 -37.63
CA VAL A 464 -11.84 8.68 -37.01
C VAL A 464 -13.28 8.46 -37.45
N PHE A 465 -14.07 9.52 -37.50
CA PHE A 465 -15.45 9.46 -37.95
C PHE A 465 -15.81 10.69 -38.78
N ARG A 466 -16.40 10.49 -39.95
CA ARG A 466 -16.89 11.56 -40.82
C ARG A 466 -18.20 11.17 -41.46
N LEU A 467 -19.11 12.14 -41.52
CA LEU A 467 -20.26 12.06 -42.40
C LEU A 467 -19.89 12.65 -43.76
N GLY A 468 -20.19 11.91 -44.82
CA GLY A 468 -20.03 12.35 -46.20
C GLY A 468 -21.39 12.47 -46.87
N PRO A 469 -21.50 13.27 -47.95
CA PRO A 469 -22.70 13.27 -48.78
C PRO A 469 -22.90 11.91 -49.45
N VAL A 470 -24.15 11.58 -49.78
CA VAL A 470 -24.47 10.40 -50.59
C VAL A 470 -23.91 10.59 -52.00
N THR A 471 -23.02 9.71 -52.44
CA THR A 471 -22.46 9.69 -53.79
C THR A 471 -23.06 8.57 -54.64
N PRO A 472 -23.22 8.74 -55.97
CA PRO A 472 -23.74 7.69 -56.85
C PRO A 472 -22.83 6.45 -56.96
N ALA A 473 -21.51 6.66 -56.85
CA ALA A 473 -20.53 5.59 -56.82
C ALA A 473 -20.16 5.25 -55.36
N PRO A 474 -19.93 3.96 -55.02
CA PRO A 474 -19.34 3.57 -53.75
C PRO A 474 -17.98 4.23 -53.53
N LEU A 475 -17.72 4.69 -52.31
CA LEU A 475 -16.44 5.24 -51.89
C LEU A 475 -15.64 4.19 -51.10
N ASP A 476 -14.34 4.07 -51.38
CA ASP A 476 -13.41 3.25 -50.60
C ASP A 476 -12.70 4.11 -49.54
N PHE A 477 -12.58 3.58 -48.32
CA PHE A 477 -11.98 4.25 -47.17
C PHE A 477 -10.82 3.46 -46.54
N LYS A 478 -10.37 2.37 -47.17
CA LYS A 478 -9.38 1.45 -46.60
C LYS A 478 -8.04 2.11 -46.22
N ASP A 479 -7.53 3.01 -47.06
CA ASP A 479 -6.21 3.64 -46.89
C ASP A 479 -6.29 5.07 -46.35
N ARG A 480 -7.38 5.40 -45.64
CA ARG A 480 -7.57 6.73 -45.07
C ARG A 480 -6.43 7.04 -44.10
N LYS A 481 -5.93 8.28 -44.18
CA LYS A 481 -4.92 8.82 -43.28
C LYS A 481 -5.57 9.70 -42.20
N PRO A 482 -4.94 9.85 -41.02
CA PRO A 482 -5.29 10.87 -40.06
C PRO A 482 -5.28 12.26 -40.71
N SER A 483 -6.12 13.16 -40.21
CA SER A 483 -6.17 14.55 -40.65
C SER A 483 -5.11 15.44 -40.02
N GLY A 484 -4.49 14.99 -38.92
CA GLY A 484 -3.59 15.79 -38.10
C GLY A 484 -4.31 16.82 -37.23
N THR A 485 -5.65 16.74 -37.12
CA THR A 485 -6.46 17.67 -36.34
C THR A 485 -7.25 16.90 -35.30
N ASP A 486 -7.09 17.30 -34.04
CA ASP A 486 -7.80 16.71 -32.91
C ASP A 486 -9.31 17.08 -32.96
N VAL A 487 -10.18 16.15 -32.54
CA VAL A 487 -11.64 16.35 -32.49
C VAL A 487 -12.04 17.51 -31.58
N ASP A 488 -11.27 17.77 -30.54
CA ASP A 488 -11.56 18.80 -29.54
C ASP A 488 -10.91 20.15 -29.87
N THR A 489 -10.08 20.23 -30.92
CA THR A 489 -9.65 21.52 -31.45
C THR A 489 -10.85 22.16 -32.15
N PRO A 490 -11.16 23.46 -31.96
CA PRO A 490 -12.28 24.14 -32.62
C PRO A 490 -12.25 24.06 -34.16
#